data_AF-A0A0B1PCQ3-F1
#
_entry.id   AF-A0A0B1PCQ3-F1
#
_cell.length_a   1.000
_cell.length_b   1.000
_cell.length_c   1.000
_cell.angle_alpha   90.00
_cell.angle_beta   90.00
_cell.angle_gamma   90.00
#
_symmetry.space_group_name_H-M   'P 1'
#
loop_
_entity.id
_entity.type
_entity.pdbx_description
1 polymer ?
#
loop_
_entity_poly.entity_id
_entity_poly.type
_entity_poly.pdbx_seq_one_letter_code
_entity_poly.pdbx_strand_id
1 'polypeptide(L)'
;MSGPSFSGQTNVTTSENNSMDEQTKLAIRSMQTLMESCPAKTVMSGVMGFALGGVFGLFMASMHYDTPIHTSGTAENAKSLPLRQQLKAGFKDMGSRSLSSAKNFGKVGAIFAGTECCIEGFRAKNDLMNGVLAGCITGGVLAAPAGPQAAAVGCAGFAAFSAAIDAYMRRPSETE
;
A
#
# COMPACT_ATOMS: atom_id res chain seq x y z
N MET A 1 7.20 7.90 8.08
CA MET A 1 6.63 6.62 8.49
C MET A 1 7.73 5.95 9.26
N SER A 2 7.99 6.50 10.44
CA SER A 2 8.08 5.62 11.59
C SER A 2 6.64 5.19 11.84
N GLY A 3 6.22 4.13 11.14
CA GLY A 3 5.10 3.34 11.59
C GLY A 3 5.31 2.95 13.05
N PRO A 4 4.28 2.51 13.78
CA PRO A 4 4.56 1.77 15.00
C PRO A 4 5.56 0.69 14.61
N SER A 5 6.64 0.58 15.37
CA SER A 5 7.51 -0.58 15.31
C SER A 5 6.57 -1.78 15.38
N PHE A 6 6.36 -2.46 14.25
CA PHE A 6 5.52 -3.64 14.18
C PHE A 6 6.34 -4.73 14.88
N SER A 7 6.27 -4.72 16.20
CA SER A 7 6.48 -5.88 17.06
C SER A 7 5.36 -6.88 16.80
N GLY A 8 5.24 -7.32 15.55
CA GLY A 8 4.46 -8.47 15.16
C GLY A 8 5.46 -9.55 14.79
N GLN A 9 5.52 -10.56 15.66
CA GLN A 9 6.21 -11.82 15.45
C GLN A 9 5.88 -12.39 14.07
N THR A 10 6.72 -12.14 13.06
CA THR A 10 6.86 -13.09 11.96
C THR A 10 7.67 -14.25 12.49
N ASN A 11 6.95 -15.36 12.74
CA ASN A 11 7.49 -16.71 12.89
C ASN A 11 8.50 -16.99 11.77
N VAL A 12 9.76 -16.65 12.00
CA VAL A 12 10.89 -17.38 11.43
C VAL A 12 11.08 -18.54 12.38
N THR A 13 10.70 -19.73 11.93
CA THR A 13 11.01 -20.99 12.60
C THR A 13 12.53 -21.08 12.76
N THR A 14 13.04 -20.61 13.89
CA THR A 14 14.37 -20.97 14.38
C THR A 14 14.19 -21.23 15.86
N SER A 15 13.83 -22.48 16.12
CA SER A 15 14.05 -23.08 17.41
C SER A 15 15.53 -22.89 17.76
N GLU A 16 15.76 -22.53 19.03
CA GLU A 16 16.88 -23.02 19.82
C GLU A 16 18.17 -22.16 19.91
N ASN A 17 18.33 -21.61 21.11
CA ASN A 17 19.55 -21.41 21.89
C ASN A 17 20.44 -20.16 21.71
N ASN A 18 20.53 -19.44 22.83
CA ASN A 18 21.72 -18.84 23.44
C ASN A 18 22.70 -18.06 22.55
N SER A 19 22.90 -16.80 22.93
CA SER A 19 23.84 -15.81 22.38
C SER A 19 23.33 -15.07 21.14
N MET A 20 22.96 -13.81 21.35
CA MET A 20 22.71 -12.82 20.32
C MET A 20 24.02 -12.60 19.55
N ASP A 21 24.27 -13.43 18.53
CA ASP A 21 25.49 -13.44 17.72
C ASP A 21 25.83 -12.03 17.21
N GLU A 22 27.06 -11.59 17.48
CA GLU A 22 27.68 -10.41 16.84
C GLU A 22 27.51 -10.48 15.31
N GLN A 23 27.57 -11.67 14.72
CA GLN A 23 27.33 -11.93 13.29
C GLN A 23 25.88 -11.61 12.88
N THR A 24 24.90 -12.05 13.66
CA THR A 24 23.47 -11.74 13.42
C THR A 24 23.19 -10.27 13.67
N LYS A 25 23.87 -9.63 14.63
CA LYS A 25 23.74 -8.19 14.90
C LYS A 25 24.36 -7.33 13.80
N LEU A 26 25.50 -7.75 13.24
CA LEU A 26 26.13 -7.15 12.06
C LEU A 26 25.29 -7.38 10.80
N ALA A 27 24.68 -8.55 10.65
CA ALA A 27 23.74 -8.84 9.57
C ALA A 27 22.42 -8.07 9.71
N ILE A 28 21.89 -7.90 10.92
CA ILE A 28 20.72 -7.05 11.18
C ILE A 28 21.08 -5.60 10.94
N ARG A 29 22.27 -5.12 11.35
CA ARG A 29 22.70 -3.74 11.06
C ARG A 29 22.88 -3.51 9.57
N SER A 30 23.47 -4.44 8.84
CA SER A 30 23.59 -4.30 7.37
C SER A 30 22.22 -4.36 6.69
N MET A 31 21.29 -5.19 7.18
CA MET A 31 19.90 -5.23 6.73
C MET A 31 19.09 -4.00 7.15
N GLN A 32 19.36 -3.40 8.31
CA GLN A 32 18.73 -2.17 8.79
C GLN A 32 19.19 -0.98 7.94
N THR A 33 20.48 -0.87 7.64
CA THR A 33 20.99 0.16 6.71
C THR A 33 20.38 0.01 5.31
N LEU A 34 20.15 -1.23 4.87
CA LEU A 34 19.43 -1.49 3.63
C LEU A 34 17.93 -1.15 3.74
N MET A 35 17.25 -1.49 4.83
CA MET A 35 15.83 -1.18 5.06
C MET A 35 15.56 0.32 5.32
N GLU A 36 16.56 1.05 5.80
CA GLU A 36 16.50 2.51 5.95
C GLU A 36 16.77 3.26 4.64
N SER A 37 17.23 2.56 3.59
CA SER A 37 17.43 3.19 2.29
C SER A 37 16.09 3.54 1.63
N CYS A 38 16.00 4.76 1.06
CA CYS A 38 14.79 5.21 0.35
C CYS A 38 14.30 4.24 -0.74
N PRO A 39 15.18 3.61 -1.55
CA PRO A 39 14.75 2.61 -2.53
C PRO A 39 14.12 1.39 -1.87
N ALA A 40 14.70 0.85 -0.80
CA ALA A 40 14.16 -0.31 -0.12
C ALA A 40 12.82 -0.01 0.56
N LYS A 41 12.71 1.15 1.23
CA LYS A 41 11.45 1.59 1.89
C LYS A 41 10.33 1.74 0.85
N THR A 42 10.64 2.31 -0.30
CA THR A 42 9.72 2.48 -1.44
C THR A 42 9.27 1.15 -2.04
N VAL A 43 10.20 0.22 -2.24
CA VAL A 43 9.89 -1.11 -2.80
C VAL A 43 9.05 -1.91 -1.80
N MET A 44 9.43 -1.91 -0.52
CA MET A 44 8.71 -2.61 0.53
C MET A 44 7.29 -2.06 0.70
N SER A 45 7.11 -0.73 0.76
CA SER A 45 5.78 -0.12 0.85
C SER A 45 4.94 -0.38 -0.41
N GLY A 46 5.58 -0.35 -1.59
CA GLY A 46 4.92 -0.66 -2.86
C GLY A 46 4.44 -2.11 -2.93
N VAL A 47 5.25 -3.07 -2.47
CA VAL A 47 4.87 -4.49 -2.41
C VAL A 47 3.74 -4.70 -1.40
N MET A 48 3.82 -4.09 -0.22
CA MET A 48 2.75 -4.20 0.78
C MET A 48 1.44 -3.58 0.29
N GLY A 49 1.51 -2.41 -0.36
CA GLY A 49 0.36 -1.78 -1.00
C GLY A 49 -0.21 -2.63 -2.14
N PHE A 50 0.65 -3.26 -2.95
CA PHE A 50 0.22 -4.14 -4.03
C PHE A 50 -0.50 -5.39 -3.50
N ALA A 51 0.04 -6.02 -2.45
CA ALA A 51 -0.58 -7.19 -1.82
C ALA A 51 -1.96 -6.83 -1.25
N LEU A 52 -2.04 -5.74 -0.46
CA LEU A 52 -3.30 -5.27 0.12
C LEU A 52 -4.32 -4.89 -0.96
N GLY A 53 -3.88 -4.19 -2.02
CA GLY A 53 -4.74 -3.83 -3.15
C GLY A 53 -5.19 -5.02 -3.98
N GLY A 54 -4.39 -6.08 -4.07
CA GLY A 54 -4.75 -7.33 -4.75
C GLY A 54 -5.86 -8.07 -4.02
N VAL A 55 -5.72 -8.22 -2.70
CA VAL A 55 -6.76 -8.83 -1.84
C VAL A 55 -8.03 -7.99 -1.87
N PHE A 56 -7.92 -6.68 -1.68
CA PHE A 56 -9.05 -5.75 -1.73
C PHE A 56 -9.74 -5.78 -3.10
N GLY A 57 -8.97 -5.78 -4.20
CA GLY A 57 -9.52 -5.81 -5.55
C GLY A 57 -10.17 -7.15 -5.91
N LEU A 58 -9.65 -8.27 -5.38
CA LEU A 58 -10.27 -9.59 -5.56
C LEU A 58 -11.61 -9.66 -4.80
N PHE A 59 -11.64 -9.15 -3.56
CA PHE A 59 -12.84 -9.06 -2.74
C PHE A 59 -13.92 -8.17 -3.36
N MET A 60 -13.54 -7.01 -3.88
CA MET A 60 -14.46 -6.14 -4.63
C MET A 60 -14.98 -6.84 -5.88
N ALA A 61 -14.10 -7.50 -6.64
CA ALA A 61 -14.51 -8.22 -7.84
C ALA A 61 -15.45 -9.40 -7.55
N SER A 62 -15.32 -10.08 -6.39
CA SER A 62 -16.29 -11.11 -5.98
C SER A 62 -17.66 -10.53 -5.65
N MET A 63 -17.73 -9.40 -4.94
CA MET A 63 -19.03 -8.76 -4.62
C MET A 63 -19.75 -8.24 -5.86
N HIS A 64 -19.01 -7.77 -6.86
CA HIS A 64 -19.58 -7.35 -8.14
C HIS A 64 -20.01 -8.53 -9.04
N TYR A 65 -19.57 -9.76 -8.75
CA TYR A 65 -19.94 -10.95 -9.51
C TYR A 65 -21.30 -11.52 -9.07
N ASP A 66 -21.76 -11.22 -7.85
CA ASP A 66 -23.04 -11.66 -7.29
C ASP A 66 -24.25 -10.81 -7.74
N THR A 67 -24.04 -9.63 -8.34
CA THR A 67 -25.12 -8.75 -8.82
C THR A 67 -25.27 -8.84 -10.35
N PRO A 68 -26.29 -9.52 -10.90
CA PRO A 68 -26.46 -9.71 -12.34
C PRO A 68 -26.94 -8.47 -13.11
N ILE A 69 -26.94 -7.28 -12.49
CA ILE A 69 -27.54 -6.08 -13.07
C ILE A 69 -26.57 -4.91 -12.94
N HIS A 70 -26.12 -4.43 -14.11
CA HIS A 70 -25.19 -3.31 -14.35
C HIS A 70 -23.72 -3.54 -13.99
N THR A 71 -22.95 -4.11 -14.91
CA THR A 71 -21.85 -3.37 -15.56
C THR A 71 -21.18 -4.24 -16.61
N SER A 72 -20.99 -3.64 -17.79
CA SER A 72 -20.30 -4.14 -18.99
C SER A 72 -21.04 -5.18 -19.84
N GLY A 73 -21.34 -4.80 -21.10
CA GLY A 73 -21.93 -5.63 -22.16
C GLY A 73 -21.09 -6.83 -22.62
N THR A 74 -20.16 -7.29 -21.78
CA THR A 74 -19.44 -8.56 -21.88
C THR A 74 -20.22 -9.72 -21.23
N ALA A 75 -21.14 -9.44 -20.30
CA ALA A 75 -21.99 -10.47 -19.67
C ALA A 75 -23.09 -11.01 -20.60
N GLU A 76 -23.62 -10.17 -21.51
CA GLU A 76 -24.58 -10.58 -22.56
C GLU A 76 -23.95 -11.57 -23.55
N ASN A 77 -22.63 -11.45 -23.78
CA ASN A 77 -21.88 -12.37 -24.64
C ASN A 77 -21.38 -13.62 -23.91
N ALA A 78 -21.43 -13.66 -22.57
CA ALA A 78 -20.96 -14.82 -21.80
C ALA A 78 -22.00 -15.94 -21.76
N LYS A 79 -23.31 -15.62 -21.77
CA LYS A 79 -24.39 -16.61 -21.64
C LYS A 79 -24.47 -17.61 -22.80
N SER A 80 -23.93 -17.29 -23.97
CA SER A 80 -23.97 -18.15 -25.16
C SER A 80 -22.73 -19.03 -25.36
N LEU A 81 -21.72 -18.96 -24.47
CA LEU A 81 -20.50 -19.78 -24.54
C LEU A 81 -20.45 -20.84 -23.44
N PRO A 82 -19.79 -22.00 -23.67
CA PRO A 82 -19.72 -23.11 -22.72
C PRO A 82 -19.22 -22.67 -21.33
N LEU A 83 -19.72 -23.30 -20.26
CA LEU A 83 -19.39 -22.98 -18.86
C LEU A 83 -17.88 -22.85 -18.59
N ARG A 84 -17.04 -23.61 -19.29
CA ARG A 84 -15.57 -23.51 -19.20
C ARG A 84 -15.03 -22.17 -19.71
N GLN A 85 -15.61 -21.61 -20.77
CA GLN A 85 -15.22 -20.32 -21.33
C GLN A 85 -15.73 -19.17 -20.47
N GLN A 86 -16.94 -19.29 -19.90
CA GLN A 86 -17.49 -18.32 -18.94
C GLN A 86 -16.65 -18.23 -17.67
N LEU A 87 -16.28 -19.37 -17.09
CA LEU A 87 -15.38 -19.41 -15.93
C LEU A 87 -14.02 -18.82 -16.30
N LYS A 88 -13.43 -19.20 -17.44
CA LYS A 88 -12.13 -18.66 -17.88
C LYS A 88 -12.18 -17.14 -18.12
N ALA A 89 -13.26 -16.63 -18.70
CA ALA A 89 -13.46 -15.19 -18.90
C ALA A 89 -13.71 -14.45 -17.58
N GLY A 90 -14.50 -15.03 -16.68
CA GLY A 90 -14.76 -14.51 -15.33
C GLY A 90 -13.51 -14.42 -14.48
N PHE A 91 -12.71 -15.49 -14.41
CA PHE A 91 -11.42 -15.49 -13.72
C PHE A 91 -10.44 -14.47 -14.34
N LYS A 92 -10.47 -14.30 -15.68
CA LYS A 92 -9.63 -13.30 -16.34
C LYS A 92 -10.06 -11.87 -16.03
N ASP A 93 -11.36 -11.58 -16.00
CA ASP A 93 -11.87 -10.25 -15.65
C ASP A 93 -11.63 -9.94 -14.16
N MET A 94 -11.97 -10.88 -13.27
CA MET A 94 -11.76 -10.79 -11.84
C MET A 94 -10.27 -10.57 -11.50
N GLY A 95 -9.38 -11.33 -12.14
CA GLY A 95 -7.93 -11.16 -12.03
C GLY A 95 -7.44 -9.82 -12.60
N SER A 96 -7.99 -9.36 -13.72
CA SER A 96 -7.61 -8.07 -14.30
C SER A 96 -8.01 -6.89 -13.40
N ARG A 97 -9.19 -6.95 -12.77
CA ARG A 97 -9.68 -5.93 -11.82
C ARG A 97 -8.87 -5.93 -10.53
N SER A 98 -8.58 -7.11 -9.98
CA SER A 98 -7.68 -7.26 -8.83
C SER A 98 -6.29 -6.72 -9.13
N LEU A 99 -5.71 -7.04 -10.30
CA LEU A 99 -4.39 -6.56 -10.71
C LEU A 99 -4.37 -5.04 -10.93
N SER A 100 -5.43 -4.46 -11.49
CA SER A 100 -5.57 -3.00 -11.62
C SER A 100 -5.56 -2.33 -10.24
N SER A 101 -6.34 -2.88 -9.29
CA SER A 101 -6.40 -2.40 -7.91
C SER A 101 -5.04 -2.49 -7.23
N ALA A 102 -4.40 -3.67 -7.30
CA ALA A 102 -3.05 -3.90 -6.77
C ALA A 102 -2.03 -2.90 -7.30
N LYS A 103 -2.05 -2.62 -8.62
CA LYS A 103 -1.17 -1.61 -9.23
C LYS A 103 -1.41 -0.20 -8.69
N ASN A 104 -2.67 0.19 -8.48
CA ASN A 104 -3.00 1.51 -7.96
C ASN A 104 -2.56 1.67 -6.50
N PHE A 105 -2.86 0.70 -5.62
CA PHE A 105 -2.42 0.74 -4.23
C PHE A 105 -0.89 0.63 -4.08
N GLY A 106 -0.24 -0.19 -4.92
CA GLY A 106 1.21 -0.26 -4.98
C GLY A 106 1.85 1.07 -5.39
N LYS A 107 1.29 1.77 -6.40
CA LYS A 107 1.75 3.12 -6.78
C LYS A 107 1.59 4.13 -5.66
N VAL A 108 0.43 4.14 -4.99
CA VAL A 108 0.18 5.03 -3.85
C VAL A 108 1.21 4.78 -2.74
N GLY A 109 1.40 3.52 -2.34
CA GLY A 109 2.35 3.15 -1.29
C GLY A 109 3.82 3.47 -1.63
N ALA A 110 4.21 3.25 -2.89
CA ALA A 110 5.56 3.56 -3.36
C ALA A 110 5.81 5.08 -3.39
N ILE A 111 4.90 5.86 -3.96
CA ILE A 111 5.06 7.32 -4.04
C ILE A 111 5.02 7.94 -2.64
N PHE A 112 4.14 7.47 -1.77
CA PHE A 112 4.05 7.97 -0.39
C PHE A 112 5.36 7.73 0.38
N ALA A 113 5.84 6.49 0.44
CA ALA A 113 7.07 6.19 1.18
C ALA A 113 8.32 6.80 0.53
N GLY A 114 8.35 6.90 -0.80
CA GLY A 114 9.46 7.51 -1.53
C GLY A 114 9.53 9.02 -1.32
N THR A 115 8.40 9.73 -1.43
CA THR A 115 8.33 11.18 -1.18
C THR A 115 8.69 11.52 0.26
N GLU A 116 8.18 10.74 1.20
CA GLU A 116 8.52 10.90 2.60
C GLU A 116 10.01 10.68 2.88
N CYS A 117 10.61 9.61 2.34
CA CYS A 117 12.04 9.37 2.52
C CYS A 117 12.90 10.48 1.91
N CYS A 118 12.51 11.00 0.75
CA CYS A 118 13.20 12.15 0.14
C CYS A 118 13.09 13.42 1.01
N ILE A 119 11.93 13.67 1.64
CA ILE A 119 11.73 14.82 2.54
C ILE A 119 12.52 14.62 3.84
N GLU A 120 12.48 13.43 4.43
CA GLU A 120 13.27 13.06 5.62
C GLU A 120 14.77 13.26 5.34
N GLY A 121 15.26 12.82 4.18
CA GLY A 121 16.65 13.00 3.75
C GLY A 121 17.05 14.46 3.55
N PHE A 122 16.13 15.33 3.09
CA PHE A 122 16.43 16.75 2.87
C PHE A 122 16.30 17.60 4.15
N ARG A 123 15.37 17.28 5.05
CA ARG A 123 15.05 18.10 6.25
C ARG A 123 15.65 17.55 7.55
N ALA A 124 16.15 16.31 7.55
CA ALA A 124 16.73 15.60 8.69
C ALA A 124 15.85 15.60 9.96
N LYS A 125 14.53 15.75 9.79
CA LYS A 125 13.51 15.72 10.85
C LYS A 125 12.36 14.83 10.41
N ASN A 126 11.77 14.11 11.35
CA ASN A 126 10.62 13.23 11.12
C ASN A 126 9.42 13.72 11.95
N ASP A 127 8.74 14.74 11.43
CA ASP A 127 7.62 15.41 12.09
C ASP A 127 6.30 15.13 11.34
N LEU A 128 5.17 15.38 12.00
CA LEU A 128 3.82 15.19 11.43
C LEU A 128 3.65 15.95 10.10
N MET A 129 4.35 17.07 9.94
CA MET A 129 4.33 17.87 8.72
C MET A 129 4.96 17.15 7.52
N ASN A 130 5.90 16.22 7.75
CA ASN A 130 6.48 15.45 6.65
C ASN A 130 5.47 14.46 6.08
N GLY A 131 4.71 13.77 6.95
CA GLY A 131 3.65 12.86 6.52
C GLY A 131 2.51 13.58 5.79
N VAL A 132 2.11 14.76 6.28
CA VAL A 132 1.09 15.61 5.62
C VAL A 132 1.58 16.12 4.27
N LEU A 133 2.84 16.57 4.17
CA LEU A 133 3.41 17.07 2.92
C LEU A 133 3.61 15.94 1.91
N ALA A 134 4.12 14.79 2.35
CA ALA A 134 4.24 13.59 1.52
C ALA A 134 2.86 13.12 1.02
N GLY A 135 1.84 13.16 1.89
CA GLY A 135 0.44 12.91 1.54
C GLY A 135 -0.07 13.87 0.47
N CYS A 136 0.09 15.18 0.67
CA CYS A 136 -0.31 16.19 -0.32
C CYS A 136 0.37 15.98 -1.67
N ILE A 137 1.70 15.77 -1.69
CA ILE A 137 2.46 15.56 -2.93
C ILE A 137 1.98 14.28 -3.61
N THR A 138 1.82 13.18 -2.87
CA THR A 138 1.36 11.90 -3.42
C THR A 138 -0.04 12.02 -4.02
N GLY A 139 -0.99 12.60 -3.28
CA GLY A 139 -2.36 12.80 -3.74
C GLY A 139 -2.46 13.77 -4.92
N GLY A 140 -1.67 14.85 -4.90
CA GLY A 140 -1.59 15.82 -5.98
C GLY A 140 -1.00 15.24 -7.26
N VAL A 141 0.10 14.48 -7.17
CA VAL A 141 0.75 13.83 -8.32
C VAL A 141 -0.14 12.76 -8.93
N LEU A 142 -0.82 11.95 -8.11
CA LEU A 142 -1.72 10.91 -8.60
C LEU A 142 -2.97 11.48 -9.29
N ALA A 143 -3.47 12.62 -8.81
CA ALA A 143 -4.64 13.27 -9.38
C ALA A 143 -4.32 14.32 -10.46
N ALA A 144 -3.03 14.65 -10.67
CA ALA A 144 -2.59 15.60 -11.69
C ALA A 144 -3.12 15.31 -13.11
N PRO A 145 -3.16 14.05 -13.58
CA PRO A 145 -3.72 13.74 -14.90
C PRO A 145 -5.22 14.04 -15.04
N ALA A 146 -5.95 14.12 -13.93
CA ALA A 146 -7.38 14.46 -13.90
C ALA A 146 -7.64 15.99 -13.83
N GLY A 147 -6.58 16.81 -13.84
CA GLY A 147 -6.64 18.28 -13.87
C GLY A 147 -6.28 18.94 -12.53
N PRO A 148 -6.12 20.28 -12.52
CA PRO A 148 -5.62 21.02 -11.35
C PRO A 148 -6.59 21.00 -10.17
N GLN A 149 -7.90 21.00 -10.42
CA GLN A 149 -8.91 20.89 -9.36
C GLN A 149 -8.86 19.51 -8.69
N ALA A 150 -8.72 18.44 -9.47
CA ALA A 150 -8.55 17.09 -8.95
C ALA A 150 -7.24 16.96 -8.16
N ALA A 151 -6.15 17.57 -8.63
CA ALA A 151 -4.87 17.62 -7.90
C ALA A 151 -5.00 18.35 -6.55
N ALA A 152 -5.72 19.47 -6.49
CA ALA A 152 -5.94 20.21 -5.25
C ALA A 152 -6.77 19.39 -4.24
N VAL A 153 -7.86 18.77 -4.71
CA VAL A 153 -8.69 17.88 -3.88
C VAL A 153 -7.91 16.64 -3.45
N GLY A 154 -7.12 16.05 -4.34
CA GLY A 154 -6.25 14.90 -4.06
C GLY A 154 -5.19 15.23 -3.01
N CYS A 155 -4.51 16.37 -3.15
CA CYS A 155 -3.58 16.85 -2.13
C CYS A 155 -4.28 17.03 -0.78
N ALA A 156 -5.40 17.75 -0.73
CA ALA A 156 -6.11 18.00 0.52
C ALA A 156 -6.59 16.70 1.20
N GLY A 157 -7.15 15.77 0.42
CA GLY A 157 -7.65 14.49 0.93
C GLY A 157 -6.53 13.61 1.48
N PHE A 158 -5.43 13.43 0.74
CA PHE A 158 -4.31 12.63 1.21
C PHE A 158 -3.56 13.30 2.36
N ALA A 159 -3.42 14.63 2.36
CA ALA A 159 -2.84 15.38 3.48
C ALA A 159 -3.65 15.19 4.77
N ALA A 160 -4.98 15.31 4.68
CA ALA A 160 -5.86 15.10 5.83
C ALA A 160 -5.82 13.65 6.33
N PHE A 161 -5.82 12.68 5.42
CA PHE A 161 -5.70 11.26 5.78
C PHE A 161 -4.36 10.96 6.47
N SER A 162 -3.25 11.46 5.93
CA SER A 162 -1.93 11.31 6.54
C SER A 162 -1.86 11.97 7.92
N ALA A 163 -2.42 13.19 8.08
CA ALA A 163 -2.50 13.86 9.38
C ALA A 163 -3.27 13.01 10.40
N ALA A 164 -4.40 12.44 10.00
CA ALA A 164 -5.24 11.63 10.87
C ALA A 164 -4.53 10.34 11.31
N ILE A 165 -3.86 9.64 10.38
CA ILE A 165 -3.09 8.42 10.70
C ILE A 165 -1.90 8.74 11.60
N ASP A 166 -1.13 9.80 11.30
CA ASP A 166 0.01 10.19 12.14
C ASP A 166 -0.44 10.63 13.54
N ALA A 167 -1.56 11.35 13.65
CA ALA A 167 -2.15 11.70 14.93
C ALA A 167 -2.62 10.46 15.70
N TYR A 168 -3.26 9.51 15.00
CA TYR A 168 -3.72 8.24 15.58
C TYR A 168 -2.55 7.40 16.11
N MET A 169 -1.44 7.31 15.37
CA MET A 169 -0.27 6.53 15.78
C MET A 169 0.54 7.18 16.90
N ARG A 170 0.45 8.50 17.07
CA ARG A 170 1.18 9.26 18.09
C ARG A 170 0.43 9.42 19.40
N ARG A 171 -0.85 9.03 19.47
CA ARG A 171 -1.59 9.06 20.73
C ARG A 171 -1.01 7.99 21.67
N PRO A 172 -0.61 8.33 22.92
CA PRO A 172 -0.29 7.31 23.90
C PRO A 172 -1.54 6.45 24.12
N SER A 173 -1.39 5.13 24.15
CA SER A 173 -2.45 4.25 24.62
C SER A 173 -2.67 4.57 26.10
N GLU A 174 -3.79 5.20 26.41
CA GLU A 174 -4.27 5.33 27.78
C GLU A 174 -4.23 3.94 28.43
N THR A 175 -3.67 3.91 29.62
CA THR A 175 -3.35 2.76 30.46
C THR A 175 -4.56 1.83 30.65
N GLU A 176 -4.39 0.53 30.38
CA GLU A 176 -5.12 -0.57 31.02
C GLU A 176 -4.13 -1.62 31.52
#